data_AF-A0A163BZ85-F1
#
_entry.id   AF-A0A163BZ85-F1
#
_cell.length_a   1.000
_cell.length_b   1.000
_cell.length_c   1.000
_cell.angle_alpha   90.00
_cell.angle_beta   90.00
_cell.angle_gamma   90.00
#
_symmetry.space_group_name_H-M   'P 1'
#
loop_
_entity.id
_entity.type
_entity.pdbx_description
1 polymer ?
#
loop_
_entity_poly.entity_id
_entity_poly.type
_entity_poly.pdbx_seq_one_letter_code
_entity_poly.pdbx_strand_id
1 'polypeptide(L)'
;MFLKIIEFLTRHLLIIHKGTLIAKLKSLLSLSLSLSPFAYGIEKITNWTLENEAYVVFVLGAIVVDHILGTLKHLFVEKDFSLKENLIGLIKKVGLVVTVGFLFEGINYIVQGDSFVKNYTIIVLRLAVFLYPAGSAFWNSYIITKGKFPPVGFIDAIKKFNVNLDLRGLKEPSKPNT
;
A
#
# COMPACT_ATOMS: atom_id res chain seq x y z
N MET A 1 -6.16 15.71 24.35
CA MET A 1 -6.24 16.36 23.02
C MET A 1 -7.40 15.82 22.20
N PHE A 2 -7.49 14.50 21.98
CA PHE A 2 -8.58 13.84 21.24
C PHE A 2 -10.00 14.17 21.75
N LEU A 3 -10.22 14.12 23.07
CA LEU A 3 -11.50 14.47 23.69
C LEU A 3 -11.96 15.91 23.37
N LYS A 4 -11.02 16.87 23.29
CA LYS A 4 -11.34 18.27 22.95
C LYS A 4 -11.76 18.44 21.49
N ILE A 5 -11.23 17.60 20.59
CA ILE A 5 -11.63 17.59 19.17
C ILE A 5 -13.05 17.05 19.05
N ILE A 6 -13.37 15.95 19.73
CA ILE A 6 -14.73 15.37 19.74
C ILE A 6 -15.73 16.37 20.33
N GLU A 7 -15.38 17.02 21.44
CA GLU A 7 -16.21 18.04 22.07
C GLU A 7 -16.46 19.23 21.11
N PHE A 8 -15.42 19.71 20.43
CA PHE A 8 -15.55 20.75 19.40
C PHE A 8 -16.53 20.34 18.28
N LEU A 9 -16.35 19.14 17.73
CA LEU A 9 -17.20 18.62 16.65
C LEU A 9 -18.66 18.47 17.09
N THR A 10 -18.88 17.80 18.21
CA THR A 10 -20.23 17.54 18.75
C THR A 10 -20.95 18.84 19.12
N ARG A 11 -20.26 19.81 19.72
CA ARG A 11 -20.81 21.12 20.06
C ARG A 11 -21.26 21.89 18.82
N HIS A 12 -20.43 21.97 17.79
CA HIS A 12 -20.80 22.69 16.56
C HIS A 12 -21.90 21.97 15.77
N LEU A 13 -21.91 20.63 15.73
CA LEU A 13 -23.01 19.85 15.15
C LEU A 13 -24.34 20.11 15.88
N LEU A 14 -24.32 20.16 17.21
CA LEU A 14 -25.50 20.45 18.02
C LEU A 14 -26.03 21.87 17.75
N ILE A 15 -25.13 22.87 17.63
CA ILE A 15 -25.51 24.24 17.28
C ILE A 15 -26.08 24.32 15.86
N ILE A 16 -25.53 23.58 14.90
CA ILE A 16 -26.10 23.49 13.54
C ILE A 16 -27.52 22.93 13.56
N HIS A 17 -27.79 21.94 14.41
CA HIS A 17 -29.11 21.34 14.53
C HIS A 17 -30.12 22.28 15.22
N LYS A 18 -29.79 22.81 16.41
CA LYS A 18 -30.74 23.51 17.29
C LYS A 18 -30.56 25.03 17.43
N GLY A 19 -29.47 25.60 16.94
CA GLY A 19 -29.14 27.02 17.13
C GLY A 19 -29.95 27.98 16.25
N THR A 20 -29.79 29.28 16.49
CA THR A 20 -30.34 30.35 15.64
C THR A 20 -29.62 30.40 14.28
N LEU A 21 -30.23 31.01 13.26
CA LEU A 21 -29.65 31.08 11.91
C LEU A 21 -28.19 31.58 11.92
N ILE A 22 -27.90 32.65 12.65
CA ILE A 22 -26.54 33.22 12.76
C ILE A 22 -25.59 32.25 13.47
N ALA A 23 -26.04 31.56 14.53
CA ALA A 23 -25.23 30.58 15.25
C ALA A 23 -24.94 29.33 14.40
N LYS A 24 -25.89 28.91 13.56
CA LYS A 24 -25.71 27.83 12.58
C LYS A 24 -24.66 28.21 11.54
N LEU A 25 -24.75 29.40 10.94
CA LEU A 25 -23.78 29.89 9.96
C LEU A 25 -22.36 29.99 10.55
N LYS A 26 -22.22 30.56 11.75
CA LYS A 26 -20.92 30.62 12.45
C LYS A 26 -20.34 29.23 12.73
N SER A 27 -21.19 28.28 13.13
CA SER A 27 -20.76 26.91 13.42
C SER A 27 -20.38 26.15 12.14
N LEU A 28 -21.10 26.35 11.05
CA LEU A 28 -20.76 25.81 9.73
C LEU A 28 -19.40 26.34 9.26
N LEU A 29 -19.18 27.66 9.34
CA LEU A 29 -17.90 28.27 8.98
C LEU A 29 -16.74 27.72 9.83
N SER A 30 -16.93 27.64 11.15
CA SER A 30 -15.91 27.13 12.06
C SER A 30 -15.55 25.67 11.77
N LEU A 31 -16.56 24.82 11.54
CA LEU A 31 -16.35 23.41 11.17
C LEU A 31 -15.68 23.29 9.80
N SER A 32 -16.19 24.03 8.80
CA SER A 32 -15.66 23.99 7.43
C SER A 32 -14.20 24.41 7.39
N LEU A 33 -13.81 25.49 8.07
CA LEU A 33 -12.42 25.94 8.11
C LEU A 33 -11.51 24.97 8.86
N SER A 34 -12.01 24.35 9.93
CA SER A 34 -11.22 23.39 10.73
C SER A 34 -11.02 22.06 10.00
N LEU A 35 -12.00 21.65 9.19
CA LEU A 35 -11.98 20.39 8.46
C LEU A 35 -11.44 20.52 7.03
N SER A 36 -11.36 21.73 6.45
CA SER A 36 -10.96 21.91 5.05
C SER A 36 -9.58 21.38 4.69
N PRO A 37 -8.52 21.48 5.53
CA PRO A 37 -7.22 20.92 5.17
C PRO A 37 -7.26 19.38 5.09
N PHE A 38 -8.03 18.75 5.99
CA PHE A 38 -8.22 17.30 5.99
C PHE A 38 -9.07 16.85 4.81
N ALA A 39 -10.16 17.57 4.51
CA ALA A 39 -10.99 17.30 3.36
C ALA A 39 -10.19 17.39 2.06
N TYR A 40 -9.37 18.44 1.90
CA TYR A 40 -8.47 18.59 0.76
C TYR A 40 -7.46 17.44 0.66
N GLY A 41 -6.84 17.04 1.77
CA GLY A 41 -5.92 15.91 1.80
C GLY A 41 -6.58 14.59 1.39
N ILE A 42 -7.77 14.32 1.92
CA ILE A 42 -8.57 13.13 1.58
C ILE A 42 -8.95 13.16 0.11
N GLU A 43 -9.38 14.31 -0.42
CA GLU A 43 -9.71 14.47 -1.84
C GLU A 43 -8.49 14.16 -2.73
N LYS A 44 -7.31 14.68 -2.41
CA LYS A 44 -6.08 14.39 -3.17
C LYS A 44 -5.68 12.93 -3.12
N ILE A 45 -5.76 12.29 -1.96
CA ILE A 45 -5.49 10.85 -1.81
C ILE A 45 -6.52 10.03 -2.61
N THR A 46 -7.79 10.42 -2.56
CA THR A 46 -8.88 9.72 -3.26
C THR A 46 -8.70 9.83 -4.77
N ASN A 47 -8.45 11.04 -5.29
CA ASN A 47 -8.23 11.26 -6.72
C ASN A 47 -6.99 10.51 -7.22
N TRP A 48 -5.87 10.57 -6.48
CA TRP A 48 -4.69 9.77 -6.82
C TRP A 48 -4.99 8.27 -6.80
N THR A 49 -5.78 7.79 -5.84
CA THR A 49 -6.17 6.37 -5.76
C THR A 49 -7.01 5.95 -6.96
N LEU A 50 -7.97 6.78 -7.39
CA LEU A 50 -8.80 6.51 -8.56
C LEU A 50 -7.98 6.54 -9.86
N GLU A 51 -7.08 7.51 -10.01
CA GLU A 51 -6.17 7.61 -11.16
C GLU A 51 -5.20 6.41 -11.25
N ASN A 52 -4.92 5.75 -10.12
CA ASN A 52 -3.97 4.65 -10.02
C ASN A 52 -4.62 3.35 -9.53
N GLU A 53 -5.93 3.18 -9.79
CA GLU A 53 -6.76 2.10 -9.24
C GLU A 53 -6.12 0.72 -9.45
N ALA A 54 -5.72 0.40 -10.68
CA ALA A 54 -5.13 -0.90 -11.00
C ALA A 54 -3.89 -1.19 -10.14
N TYR A 55 -2.98 -0.23 -10.01
CA TYR A 55 -1.79 -0.37 -9.17
C TYR A 55 -2.17 -0.63 -7.70
N VAL A 56 -3.09 0.17 -7.16
CA VAL A 56 -3.54 0.03 -5.76
C VAL A 56 -4.19 -1.33 -5.54
N VAL A 57 -5.08 -1.76 -6.44
CA VAL A 57 -5.76 -3.06 -6.37
C VAL A 57 -4.76 -4.22 -6.40
N PHE A 58 -3.76 -4.20 -7.29
CA PHE A 58 -2.76 -5.26 -7.35
C PHE A 58 -1.86 -5.30 -6.12
N VAL A 59 -1.47 -4.14 -5.57
CA VAL A 59 -0.67 -4.07 -4.35
C VAL A 59 -1.45 -4.60 -3.14
N LEU A 60 -2.70 -4.16 -2.96
CA LEU A 60 -3.56 -4.63 -1.87
C LEU A 60 -3.89 -6.13 -2.04
N GLY A 61 -4.18 -6.55 -3.27
CA GLY A 61 -4.38 -7.95 -3.61
C GLY A 61 -3.16 -8.81 -3.27
N ALA A 62 -1.95 -8.34 -3.60
CA ALA A 62 -0.72 -9.03 -3.24
C ALA A 62 -0.55 -9.18 -1.72
N ILE A 63 -0.88 -8.15 -0.93
CA ILE A 63 -0.86 -8.23 0.54
C ILE A 63 -1.85 -9.29 1.05
N VAL A 64 -3.07 -9.32 0.50
CA VAL A 64 -4.10 -10.30 0.89
C VAL A 64 -3.64 -11.71 0.57
N VAL A 65 -3.18 -11.96 -0.66
CA VAL A 65 -2.70 -13.28 -1.10
C VAL A 65 -1.51 -13.74 -0.26
N ASP A 66 -0.54 -12.85 -0.05
CA ASP A 66 0.61 -13.11 0.79
C ASP A 66 0.25 -13.44 2.25
N HIS A 67 -0.74 -12.72 2.82
CA HIS A 67 -1.20 -12.98 4.18
C HIS A 67 -1.91 -14.34 4.30
N ILE A 68 -2.74 -14.69 3.31
CA ILE A 68 -3.39 -16.02 3.25
C ILE A 68 -2.33 -17.11 3.14
N LEU A 69 -1.41 -17.00 2.18
CA LEU A 69 -0.38 -18.01 1.97
C LEU A 69 0.58 -18.11 3.16
N GLY A 70 0.98 -16.99 3.76
CA GLY A 70 1.76 -16.98 4.99
C GLY A 70 1.05 -17.70 6.13
N THR A 71 -0.24 -17.44 6.31
CA THR A 71 -1.08 -18.13 7.29
C THR A 71 -1.13 -19.64 7.02
N LEU A 72 -1.39 -20.06 5.78
CA LEU A 72 -1.44 -21.48 5.39
C LEU A 72 -0.09 -22.17 5.61
N LYS A 73 1.02 -21.52 5.27
CA LYS A 73 2.37 -22.02 5.47
C LYS A 73 2.64 -22.29 6.96
N HIS A 74 2.40 -21.31 7.82
CA HIS A 74 2.65 -21.45 9.26
C HIS A 74 1.68 -22.43 9.94
N LEU A 75 0.43 -22.54 9.46
CA LEU A 75 -0.56 -23.43 10.04
C LEU A 75 -0.34 -24.91 9.65
N PHE A 76 -0.05 -25.17 8.37
CA PHE A 76 -0.05 -26.54 7.84
C PHE A 76 1.34 -27.10 7.51
N VAL A 77 2.32 -26.25 7.20
CA VAL A 77 3.67 -26.67 6.80
C VAL A 77 4.64 -26.57 7.96
N GLU A 78 4.83 -25.37 8.52
CA GLU A 78 5.80 -25.11 9.60
C GLU A 78 5.23 -25.45 10.99
N LYS A 79 3.89 -25.43 11.14
CA LYS A 79 3.16 -25.78 12.37
C LYS A 79 3.54 -24.96 13.60
N ASP A 80 3.92 -23.70 13.39
CA ASP A 80 4.36 -22.73 14.39
C ASP A 80 3.45 -21.49 14.44
N PHE A 81 2.22 -21.61 13.94
CA PHE A 81 1.30 -20.48 13.80
C PHE A 81 1.03 -19.75 15.13
N SER A 82 1.20 -18.43 15.08
CA SER A 82 0.84 -17.49 16.16
C SER A 82 -0.01 -16.36 15.59
N LEU A 83 -1.22 -16.18 16.12
CA LEU A 83 -2.14 -15.12 15.69
C LEU A 83 -1.52 -13.72 15.87
N LYS A 84 -0.79 -13.52 16.98
CA LYS A 84 -0.10 -12.27 17.28
C LYS A 84 0.96 -11.97 16.21
N GLU A 85 1.78 -12.96 15.86
CA GLU A 85 2.82 -12.76 14.84
C GLU A 85 2.23 -12.55 13.45
N ASN A 86 1.16 -13.27 13.13
CA ASN A 86 0.45 -13.11 11.87
C ASN A 86 -0.12 -11.69 11.70
N LEU A 87 -0.74 -11.14 12.75
CA LEU A 87 -1.27 -9.78 12.73
C LEU A 87 -0.16 -8.73 12.67
N ILE A 88 0.93 -8.91 13.43
CA ILE A 88 2.09 -8.02 13.38
C ILE A 88 2.71 -8.06 11.97
N GLY A 89 2.80 -9.23 11.34
CA GLY A 89 3.28 -9.39 9.98
C GLY A 89 2.42 -8.61 8.98
N LEU A 90 1.10 -8.69 9.09
CA LEU A 90 0.17 -7.93 8.25
C LEU A 90 0.34 -6.41 8.43
N ILE A 91 0.36 -5.94 9.68
CA ILE A 91 0.54 -4.50 9.99
C ILE A 91 1.86 -3.99 9.43
N LYS A 92 2.96 -4.74 9.61
CA LYS A 92 4.28 -4.39 9.07
C LYS A 92 4.24 -4.26 7.54
N LYS A 93 3.61 -5.21 6.85
CA LYS A 93 3.53 -5.20 5.38
C LYS A 93 2.71 -4.03 4.85
N VAL A 94 1.53 -3.80 5.41
CA VAL A 94 0.68 -2.63 5.07
C VAL A 94 1.45 -1.33 5.35
N GLY A 95 2.04 -1.20 6.54
CA GLY A 95 2.78 -0.01 6.93
C GLY A 95 3.96 0.30 6.00
N LEU A 96 4.75 -0.72 5.64
CA LEU A 96 5.88 -0.55 4.72
C LEU A 96 5.43 -0.18 3.32
N VAL A 97 4.42 -0.86 2.76
CA VAL A 97 3.89 -0.57 1.43
C VAL A 97 3.35 0.87 1.36
N VAL A 98 2.58 1.30 2.36
CA VAL A 98 2.05 2.68 2.40
C VAL A 98 3.18 3.69 2.55
N THR A 99 4.11 3.47 3.47
CA THR A 99 5.18 4.43 3.77
C THR A 99 6.17 4.55 2.60
N VAL A 100 6.71 3.42 2.12
CA VAL A 100 7.68 3.40 1.03
C VAL A 100 7.01 3.80 -0.29
N GLY A 101 5.79 3.34 -0.53
CA GLY A 101 5.00 3.75 -1.69
C GLY A 101 4.80 5.26 -1.75
N PHE A 102 4.46 5.90 -0.62
CA PHE A 102 4.35 7.35 -0.54
C PHE A 102 5.67 8.06 -0.87
N LEU A 103 6.81 7.58 -0.33
CA LEU A 103 8.13 8.16 -0.63
C LEU A 103 8.47 8.04 -2.13
N PHE A 104 8.15 6.91 -2.75
CA PHE A 104 8.39 6.68 -4.17
C PHE A 104 7.51 7.54 -5.08
N GLU A 105 6.24 7.77 -4.72
CA GLU A 105 5.41 8.76 -5.43
C GLU A 105 5.99 10.18 -5.30
N GLY A 106 6.57 10.53 -4.14
CA GLY A 106 7.32 11.77 -3.96
C GLY A 106 8.51 11.91 -4.90
N ILE A 107 9.31 10.84 -5.08
CA ILE A 107 10.41 10.81 -6.05
C ILE A 107 9.87 11.03 -7.48
N ASN A 108 8.80 10.32 -7.86
CA ASN A 108 8.18 10.47 -9.18
C ASN A 108 7.69 11.89 -9.45
N TYR A 109 7.25 12.60 -8.42
CA TYR A 109 6.86 14.00 -8.50
C TYR A 109 8.05 14.94 -8.72
N ILE A 110 9.25 14.61 -8.23
CA ILE A 110 10.44 15.45 -8.36
C ILE A 110 11.13 15.26 -9.72
N VAL A 111 11.14 14.03 -10.25
CA VAL A 111 11.92 13.64 -11.47
C VAL A 111 11.19 13.99 -12.79
N GLN A 112 10.26 14.95 -12.79
CA GLN A 112 9.36 15.21 -13.92
C GLN A 112 9.99 15.86 -15.17
N GLY A 113 11.30 16.12 -15.19
CA GLY A 113 11.98 16.88 -16.24
C GLY A 113 12.07 16.22 -17.62
N ASP A 114 11.94 14.89 -17.71
CA ASP A 114 11.93 14.13 -18.97
C ASP A 114 10.83 13.06 -18.92
N SER A 115 9.95 13.04 -19.93
CA SER A 115 8.83 12.09 -20.02
C SER A 115 9.25 10.62 -20.02
N PHE A 116 10.39 10.28 -20.63
CA PHE A 116 10.90 8.92 -20.67
C PHE A 116 11.43 8.49 -19.31
N VAL A 117 12.28 9.33 -18.70
CA VAL A 117 12.86 9.07 -17.37
C VAL A 117 11.75 8.97 -16.32
N LYS A 118 10.76 9.88 -16.38
CA LYS A 118 9.58 9.85 -15.51
C LYS A 118 8.82 8.53 -15.62
N ASN A 119 8.44 8.12 -16.83
CA ASN A 119 7.65 6.91 -17.03
C ASN A 119 8.40 5.65 -16.60
N TYR A 120 9.69 5.55 -16.93
CA TYR A 120 10.53 4.42 -16.51
C TYR A 120 10.65 4.35 -14.99
N THR A 121 10.92 5.49 -14.34
CA THR A 121 11.07 5.58 -12.87
C THR A 121 9.77 5.20 -12.16
N ILE A 122 8.62 5.70 -12.63
CA ILE A 122 7.31 5.35 -12.07
C ILE A 122 7.09 3.84 -12.12
N ILE A 123 7.36 3.20 -13.27
CA ILE A 123 7.18 1.76 -13.44
C ILE A 123 8.08 0.98 -12.48
N VAL A 124 9.38 1.32 -12.44
CA VAL A 124 10.35 0.61 -11.59
C VAL A 124 10.00 0.73 -10.11
N LEU A 125 9.69 1.94 -9.64
CA LEU A 125 9.41 2.19 -8.23
C LEU A 125 8.08 1.55 -7.79
N ARG A 126 7.03 1.65 -8.61
CA ARG A 126 5.75 0.98 -8.32
C ARG A 126 5.88 -0.53 -8.35
N LEU A 127 6.67 -1.07 -9.28
CA LEU A 127 6.96 -2.49 -9.34
C LEU A 127 7.73 -2.96 -8.09
N ALA A 128 8.69 -2.19 -7.59
CA ALA A 128 9.39 -2.50 -6.35
C ALA A 128 8.44 -2.57 -5.15
N VAL A 129 7.49 -1.63 -5.04
CA VAL A 129 6.48 -1.63 -3.96
C VAL A 129 5.54 -2.83 -4.08
N PHE A 130 5.13 -3.19 -5.30
CA PHE A 130 4.31 -4.38 -5.55
C PHE A 130 5.04 -5.69 -5.29
N LEU A 131 6.31 -5.80 -5.69
CA LEU A 131 7.11 -7.01 -5.53
C LEU A 131 7.49 -7.28 -4.07
N TYR A 132 7.39 -6.31 -3.18
CA TYR A 132 7.57 -6.54 -1.75
C TYR A 132 6.56 -7.56 -1.18
N PRO A 133 5.22 -7.33 -1.21
CA PRO A 133 4.24 -8.33 -0.81
C PRO A 133 4.14 -9.48 -1.81
N ALA A 134 4.20 -9.23 -3.13
CA ALA A 134 4.05 -10.30 -4.12
C ALA A 134 5.20 -11.30 -4.09
N GLY A 135 6.45 -10.83 -3.92
CA GLY A 135 7.63 -11.68 -3.76
C GLY A 135 7.54 -12.58 -2.53
N SER A 136 7.03 -12.04 -1.42
CA SER A 136 6.72 -12.83 -0.22
C SER A 136 5.65 -13.89 -0.50
N ALA A 137 4.58 -13.53 -1.22
CA ALA A 137 3.53 -14.48 -1.62
C ALA A 137 4.08 -15.63 -2.48
N PHE A 138 4.92 -15.31 -3.45
CA PHE A 138 5.58 -16.27 -4.32
C PHE A 138 6.49 -17.21 -3.51
N TRP A 139 7.25 -16.68 -2.55
CA TRP A 139 8.09 -17.50 -1.69
C TRP A 139 7.26 -18.44 -0.79
N ASN A 140 6.18 -17.94 -0.20
CA ASN A 140 5.27 -18.76 0.59
C ASN A 140 4.63 -19.88 -0.27
N SER A 141 4.23 -19.56 -1.51
CA SER A 141 3.73 -20.55 -2.48
C SER A 141 4.77 -21.62 -2.79
N TYR A 142 6.03 -21.21 -2.99
CA TYR A 142 7.14 -22.11 -3.26
C TYR A 142 7.34 -23.11 -2.12
N ILE A 143 7.28 -22.65 -0.86
CA ILE A 143 7.38 -23.50 0.32
C ILE A 143 6.20 -24.48 0.39
N ILE A 144 4.96 -23.97 0.27
CA ILE A 144 3.74 -24.79 0.35
C ILE A 144 3.74 -25.89 -0.72
N THR A 145 4.19 -25.56 -1.93
CA THR A 145 4.20 -26.49 -3.07
C THR A 145 5.42 -27.41 -3.11
N LYS A 146 6.31 -27.35 -2.10
CA LYS A 146 7.58 -28.10 -2.05
C LYS A 146 8.47 -27.85 -3.28
N GLY A 147 8.52 -26.59 -3.70
CA GLY A 147 9.37 -26.12 -4.79
C GLY A 147 8.80 -26.25 -6.20
N LYS A 148 7.51 -26.58 -6.34
CA LYS A 148 6.88 -26.74 -7.66
C LYS A 148 6.47 -25.42 -8.30
N PHE A 149 6.00 -24.45 -7.51
CA PHE A 149 5.48 -23.18 -8.02
C PHE A 149 5.67 -22.00 -7.06
N PRO A 150 6.15 -20.84 -7.53
CA PRO A 150 6.61 -20.56 -8.89
C PRO A 150 8.02 -21.15 -9.16
N PRO A 151 8.46 -21.25 -10.44
CA PRO A 151 9.78 -21.77 -10.77
C PRO A 151 10.91 -20.99 -10.10
N VAL A 152 11.99 -21.67 -9.68
CA VAL A 152 13.13 -21.05 -8.98
C VAL A 152 13.74 -19.89 -9.77
N GLY A 153 13.88 -20.04 -11.09
CA GLY A 153 14.39 -18.96 -11.96
C GLY A 153 13.54 -17.69 -11.93
N PHE A 154 12.23 -17.81 -11.69
CA PHE A 154 11.35 -16.65 -11.52
C PHE A 154 11.56 -15.97 -10.17
N ILE A 155 11.72 -16.75 -9.10
CA ILE A 155 12.04 -16.22 -7.76
C ILE A 155 13.39 -15.48 -7.79
N ASP A 156 14.38 -16.05 -8.46
CA ASP A 156 15.70 -15.43 -8.60
C ASP A 156 15.67 -14.17 -9.47
N ALA A 157 14.80 -14.12 -10.49
CA ALA A 157 14.56 -12.90 -11.27
C ALA A 157 14.01 -11.77 -10.39
N ILE A 158 13.03 -12.05 -9.52
CA ILE A 158 12.50 -11.08 -8.55
C ILE A 158 13.60 -10.61 -7.59
N LYS A 159 14.41 -11.54 -7.06
CA LYS A 159 15.53 -11.19 -6.16
C LYS A 159 16.54 -10.28 -6.85
N LYS A 160 16.91 -10.59 -8.09
CA LYS A 160 17.82 -9.76 -8.90
C LYS A 160 17.24 -8.36 -9.08
N PHE A 161 15.97 -8.25 -9.47
CA PHE A 161 15.28 -6.97 -9.60
C PHE A 161 15.33 -6.15 -8.30
N ASN A 162 15.08 -6.78 -7.15
CA ASN A 162 15.13 -6.06 -5.86
C ASN A 162 16.53 -5.52 -5.50
N VAL A 163 17.60 -6.06 -6.10
CA VAL A 163 18.97 -5.60 -5.89
C VAL A 163 19.36 -4.53 -6.90
N ASN A 164 19.00 -4.70 -8.19
CA ASN A 164 19.53 -3.88 -9.28
C ASN A 164 18.49 -3.00 -9.99
N LEU A 165 17.21 -3.13 -9.66
CA LEU A 165 16.07 -2.45 -10.29
C LEU A 165 15.98 -2.66 -11.82
N ASP A 166 16.54 -3.76 -12.34
CA ASP A 166 16.59 -4.07 -13.77
C ASP A 166 15.39 -4.91 -14.23
N LEU A 167 14.54 -4.31 -15.06
CA LEU A 167 13.34 -4.95 -15.59
C LEU A 167 13.61 -6.09 -16.59
N ARG A 168 14.81 -6.15 -17.19
CA ARG A 168 15.13 -7.14 -18.24
C ARG A 168 15.00 -8.57 -17.74
N GLY A 169 15.47 -8.84 -16.52
CA GLY A 169 15.42 -10.17 -15.91
C GLY A 169 14.00 -10.68 -15.63
N LEU A 170 13.01 -9.79 -15.51
CA LEU A 170 11.61 -10.17 -15.31
C LEU A 170 10.90 -10.55 -16.62
N LYS A 171 11.39 -10.06 -17.77
CA LYS A 171 10.82 -10.38 -19.09
C LYS A 171 11.29 -11.74 -19.61
N GLU A 172 12.51 -12.12 -19.26
CA GLU A 172 13.15 -13.36 -19.72
C GLU A 172 13.73 -14.12 -18.51
N PRO A 173 12.90 -14.85 -17.74
CA PRO A 173 13.41 -15.67 -16.66
C PRO A 173 14.39 -16.70 -17.22
N SER A 174 15.61 -16.73 -16.69
CA SER A 174 16.67 -17.64 -17.13
C SER A 174 16.17 -19.08 -17.11
N LYS A 175 16.20 -19.76 -18.26
CA LYS A 175 15.85 -21.18 -18.36
C LYS A 175 16.72 -21.98 -17.38
N PRO A 176 16.15 -22.94 -16.62
CA PRO A 176 16.98 -23.85 -15.84
C PRO A 176 17.90 -24.60 -16.81
N ASN A 177 19.20 -24.61 -16.52
CA ASN A 177 20.16 -25.40 -17.25
C ASN A 177 19.79 -26.88 -17.04
N THR A 178 19.23 -27.51 -18.07
CA THR A 178 19.07 -28.97 -18.18
C THR A 178 20.40 -29.61 -18.52
#